data_AF-A0A941A2F3-F1
#
_entry.id   AF-A0A941A2F3-F1
#
_cell.length_a   1.000
_cell.length_b   1.000
_cell.length_c   1.000
_cell.angle_alpha   90.00
_cell.angle_beta   90.00
_cell.angle_gamma   90.00
#
_symmetry.space_group_name_H-M   'P 1'
#
loop_
_entity.id
_entity.type
_entity.pdbx_description
1 polymer ?
#
loop_
_entity_poly.entity_id
_entity_poly.type
_entity_poly.pdbx_seq_one_letter_code
_entity_poly.pdbx_strand_id
1 'polypeptide(L)'
;MEHAEEHGHIIPYRTLVKVWLLLLFLTATLVFVSTAYHDLLSVPALLTITPLKAALVFFYFMHLKYEKPFFRGMVLLVLVVLIVFIGLTFADISYR
;
A
#
# COMPACT_ATOMS: atom_id res chain seq x y z
N MET A 1 12.73 -30.42 -32.05
CA MET A 1 11.42 -30.01 -31.51
C MET A 1 11.70 -29.39 -30.15
N GLU A 2 12.15 -28.14 -30.15
CA GLU A 2 12.45 -27.38 -28.93
C GLU A 2 11.20 -26.59 -28.55
N HIS A 3 10.42 -27.14 -27.61
CA HIS A 3 9.47 -26.35 -26.85
C HIS A 3 10.25 -25.81 -25.65
N ALA A 4 10.85 -24.63 -25.85
CA ALA A 4 11.36 -23.81 -24.77
C ALA A 4 10.16 -23.38 -23.91
N GLU A 5 9.97 -24.08 -22.79
CA GLU A 5 9.10 -23.66 -21.71
C GLU A 5 9.64 -22.34 -21.14
N GLU A 6 9.16 -21.21 -21.67
CA GLU A 6 9.22 -19.93 -20.98
C GLU A 6 8.39 -20.02 -19.69
N HIS A 7 9.02 -20.55 -18.65
CA HIS A 7 8.57 -20.38 -17.27
C HIS A 7 8.79 -18.92 -16.87
N GLY A 8 7.99 -18.02 -17.45
CA GLY A 8 7.80 -16.69 -16.92
C GLY A 8 7.44 -16.83 -15.45
N HIS A 9 8.17 -16.12 -14.58
CA HIS A 9 8.03 -16.13 -13.13
C HIS A 9 6.67 -15.55 -12.71
N ILE A 10 5.60 -16.27 -13.00
CA ILE A 10 4.23 -15.96 -12.62
C ILE A 10 4.16 -16.15 -11.11
N ILE A 11 3.93 -15.05 -10.38
CA ILE A 11 3.71 -15.16 -8.94
C ILE A 11 2.58 -16.16 -8.74
N PRO A 12 2.72 -17.16 -7.85
CA PRO A 12 1.66 -18.11 -7.61
C PRO A 12 0.37 -17.36 -7.27
N TYR A 13 -0.68 -17.58 -8.06
CA TYR A 13 -1.99 -16.93 -7.93
C TYR A 13 -2.54 -17.01 -6.49
N ARG A 14 -2.19 -18.09 -5.78
CA ARG A 14 -2.46 -18.28 -4.34
C ARG A 14 -1.97 -17.12 -3.46
N THR A 15 -0.81 -16.54 -3.74
CA THR A 15 -0.27 -15.39 -3.00
C THR A 15 -1.09 -14.14 -3.26
N LEU A 16 -1.47 -13.89 -4.52
CA LEU A 16 -2.32 -12.76 -4.90
C LEU A 16 -3.70 -12.84 -4.23
N VAL A 17 -4.32 -14.01 -4.23
CA VAL A 17 -5.63 -14.22 -3.58
C VAL A 17 -5.55 -14.02 -2.06
N LYS A 18 -4.48 -14.47 -1.39
CA LYS A 18 -4.29 -14.23 0.05
C LYS A 18 -4.18 -12.73 0.36
N VAL A 19 -3.38 -11.99 -0.41
CA VAL A 19 -3.21 -10.54 -0.21
C VAL A 19 -4.51 -9.80 -0.54
N TRP A 20 -5.24 -10.25 -1.56
CA TRP A 20 -6.55 -9.71 -1.91
C TRP A 20 -7.56 -9.86 -0.76
N LEU A 21 -7.65 -11.03 -0.13
CA LEU A 21 -8.49 -11.24 1.05
C LEU A 21 -8.07 -10.33 2.21
N LEU A 22 -6.76 -10.16 2.41
CA LEU A 22 -6.23 -9.25 3.44
C LEU A 22 -6.60 -7.78 3.16
N LEU A 23 -6.57 -7.35 1.90
CA LEU A 23 -7.02 -6.02 1.48
C LEU A 23 -8.52 -5.82 1.71
N LEU A 24 -9.34 -6.84 1.40
CA LEU A 24 -10.77 -6.81 1.68
C LEU A 24 -11.05 -6.70 3.18
N PHE A 25 -10.35 -7.48 4.00
CA PHE A 25 -10.47 -7.41 5.45
C PHE A 25 -10.10 -6.01 5.98
N LEU A 26 -9.01 -5.44 5.48
CA LEU A 26 -8.57 -4.09 5.85
C LEU A 26 -9.59 -3.03 5.42
N THR A 27 -10.23 -3.21 4.26
CA THR A 27 -11.31 -2.33 3.77
C THR A 27 -12.57 -2.46 4.60
N ALA A 28 -13.00 -3.68 4.95
CA ALA A 28 -14.13 -3.92 5.83
C ALA A 28 -13.91 -3.28 7.21
N THR A 29 -12.69 -3.41 7.74
CA THR A 29 -12.29 -2.75 9.00
C THR A 29 -12.40 -1.24 8.87
N LEU A 30 -11.97 -0.65 7.75
CA LEU A 30 -12.05 0.80 7.52
C LEU A 30 -13.50 1.28 7.43
N VAL A 31 -14.37 0.56 6.73
CA VAL A 31 -15.81 0.88 6.66
C VAL A 31 -16.46 0.75 8.04
N PHE A 32 -16.14 -0.29 8.79
CA PHE A 32 -16.62 -0.47 10.15
C PHE A 32 -16.18 0.68 11.05
N VAL A 33 -14.89 1.04 11.02
CA VAL A 33 -14.36 2.16 11.80
C VAL A 33 -15.04 3.47 11.40
N SER A 34 -15.21 3.72 10.11
CA SER A 34 -15.85 4.93 9.58
C SER A 34 -17.33 5.04 9.92
N THR A 35 -18.03 3.91 10.14
CA THR A 35 -19.48 3.89 10.40
C THR A 35 -19.78 3.79 11.89
N ALA A 36 -18.98 3.05 12.65
CA ALA A 36 -19.17 2.82 14.08
C ALA A 36 -18.57 3.94 14.95
N TYR A 37 -17.51 4.60 14.49
CA TYR A 37 -16.89 5.72 15.19
C TYR A 37 -17.15 7.00 14.38
N HIS A 38 -17.97 7.89 14.91
CA HIS A 38 -18.22 9.25 14.40
C HIS A 38 -17.37 10.32 15.11
N ASP A 39 -16.44 9.87 15.95
CA ASP A 39 -15.73 10.70 16.92
C ASP A 39 -14.31 11.06 16.45
N LEU A 40 -13.57 11.88 17.21
CA LEU A 40 -12.21 12.35 16.86
C LEU A 40 -11.22 11.23 16.48
N LEU A 41 -11.45 10.00 16.93
CA LEU A 41 -10.57 8.85 16.69
C LEU A 41 -10.68 8.25 15.29
N SER A 42 -11.73 8.57 14.53
CA SER A 42 -11.95 8.00 13.19
C SER A 42 -10.90 8.50 12.21
N VAL A 43 -10.61 9.80 12.22
CA VAL A 43 -9.65 10.42 11.30
C VAL A 43 -8.24 9.79 11.40
N PRO A 44 -7.59 9.72 12.58
CA PRO A 44 -6.25 9.10 12.67
C PRO A 44 -6.26 7.60 12.35
N ALA A 45 -7.34 6.88 12.65
CA ALA A 45 -7.49 5.47 12.27
C ALA A 45 -7.55 5.30 10.73
N LEU A 46 -8.35 6.13 10.05
CA LEU A 46 -8.42 6.12 8.58
C LEU A 46 -7.08 6.52 7.95
N LEU A 47 -6.40 7.51 8.53
CA LEU A 47 -5.11 8.02 8.05
C LEU A 47 -3.97 6.99 8.18
N THR A 48 -4.07 6.05 9.11
CA THR A 48 -3.07 4.98 9.32
C THR A 48 -3.39 3.73 8.50
N ILE A 49 -4.64 3.31 8.43
CA ILE A 49 -5.06 2.12 7.69
C ILE A 49 -4.92 2.33 6.16
N THR A 50 -5.18 3.54 5.68
CA THR A 50 -5.13 3.90 4.25
C THR A 50 -3.74 3.76 3.60
N PRO A 51 -2.62 4.26 4.18
CA PRO A 51 -1.29 4.01 3.63
C PRO A 51 -0.86 2.55 3.78
N LEU A 52 -1.34 1.82 4.78
CA LEU A 52 -1.01 0.41 4.96
C LEU A 52 -1.54 -0.46 3.80
N LYS A 53 -2.79 -0.24 3.36
CA LYS A 53 -3.32 -0.93 2.15
C LYS A 53 -2.48 -0.59 0.91
N ALA A 54 -2.06 0.67 0.74
CA ALA A 54 -1.27 1.11 -0.40
C ALA A 54 0.11 0.40 -0.39
N ALA A 55 0.75 0.29 0.77
CA ALA A 55 2.00 -0.45 0.92
C ALA A 55 1.83 -1.93 0.53
N LEU A 56 0.76 -2.60 0.97
CA LEU A 56 0.47 -3.99 0.56
C LEU A 56 0.33 -4.12 -0.96
N VAL A 57 -0.38 -3.19 -1.61
CA VAL A 57 -0.53 -3.18 -3.07
C VAL A 57 0.84 -3.00 -3.76
N PHE A 58 1.66 -2.05 -3.31
CA PHE A 58 3.00 -1.83 -3.85
C PHE A 58 3.89 -3.08 -3.72
N PHE A 59 3.92 -3.72 -2.56
CA PHE A 59 4.79 -4.86 -2.33
C PHE A 59 4.39 -6.12 -3.11
N TYR A 60 3.09 -6.40 -3.22
CA TYR A 60 2.60 -7.68 -3.75
C TYR A 60 2.02 -7.59 -5.16
N PHE A 61 1.20 -6.58 -5.46
CA PHE A 61 0.55 -6.47 -6.78
C PHE A 61 1.42 -5.75 -7.80
N MET A 62 2.21 -4.76 -7.39
CA MET A 62 3.19 -4.10 -8.27
C MET A 62 4.53 -4.85 -8.35
N HIS A 63 4.58 -6.10 -7.89
CA HIS A 63 5.79 -6.94 -7.92
C HIS A 63 7.04 -6.34 -7.27
N LEU A 64 6.94 -5.25 -6.51
CA LEU A 64 8.10 -4.53 -5.98
C LEU A 64 8.99 -5.41 -5.08
N LYS A 65 8.41 -6.45 -4.47
CA LYS A 65 9.16 -7.48 -3.72
C LYS A 65 10.06 -8.37 -4.59
N TYR A 66 9.67 -8.62 -5.84
CA TYR A 66 10.34 -9.52 -6.79
C TYR A 66 11.15 -8.76 -7.85
N GLU A 67 10.98 -7.44 -7.94
CA GLU A 67 11.70 -6.55 -8.82
C GLU A 67 13.12 -6.22 -8.33
N LYS A 68 13.93 -5.66 -9.24
CA LYS A 68 15.30 -5.25 -8.92
C LYS A 68 15.33 -4.26 -7.74
N PRO A 69 16.33 -4.34 -6.84
CA PRO A 69 16.42 -3.48 -5.66
C PRO A 69 16.46 -1.99 -6.00
N PHE A 70 16.88 -1.63 -7.22
CA PHE A 70 16.84 -0.27 -7.74
C PHE A 70 15.43 0.31 -7.79
N PHE A 71 14.44 -0.42 -8.33
CA PHE A 71 13.05 0.04 -8.40
C PHE A 71 12.45 0.21 -7.01
N ARG A 72 12.77 -0.70 -6.08
CA ARG A 72 12.36 -0.60 -4.68
C ARG A 72 12.93 0.65 -4.01
N GLY A 73 14.20 0.98 -4.25
CA GLY A 73 14.84 2.21 -3.75
C GLY A 73 14.19 3.47 -4.31
N MET A 74 13.88 3.49 -5.61
CA MET A 74 13.23 4.63 -6.26
C MET A 74 11.83 4.91 -5.70
N VAL A 75 11.00 3.88 -5.52
CA VAL A 75 9.66 4.03 -4.91
C VAL A 75 9.77 4.53 -3.47
N LEU A 76 10.74 4.00 -2.69
CA LEU A 76 10.97 4.45 -1.32
C LEU A 76 11.38 5.93 -1.28
N LEU A 77 12.27 6.35 -2.18
CA LEU A 77 12.66 7.76 -2.32
C LEU A 77 11.44 8.65 -2.59
N VAL A 78 10.59 8.28 -3.56
CA VAL A 78 9.38 9.04 -3.89
C VAL A 78 8.42 9.09 -2.69
N LEU A 79 8.24 7.99 -1.97
CA LEU A 79 7.41 7.97 -0.76
C LEU A 79 7.96 8.86 0.36
N VAL A 80 9.28 8.89 0.56
CA VAL A 80 9.92 9.78 1.54
C VAL A 80 9.69 11.24 1.15
N VAL A 81 9.92 11.58 -0.12
CA VAL A 81 9.64 12.94 -0.62
C VAL A 81 8.17 13.29 -0.40
N LEU A 82 7.24 12.41 -0.75
CA LEU A 82 5.80 12.63 -0.53
C LEU A 82 5.47 12.87 0.95
N ILE A 83 6.02 12.07 1.87
CA ILE A 83 5.81 12.23 3.32
C ILE A 83 6.35 13.58 3.80
N VAL A 84 7.52 13.98 3.34
CA VAL A 84 8.11 15.29 3.67
C VAL A 84 7.21 16.42 3.17
N PHE A 85 6.75 16.36 1.91
CA PHE A 85 5.83 17.36 1.36
C PHE A 85 4.53 17.45 2.15
N ILE A 86 3.90 16.30 2.46
CA ILE A 86 2.68 16.27 3.29
C ILE A 86 2.96 16.90 4.66
N GLY A 87 4.07 16.54 5.32
CA GLY A 87 4.44 17.11 6.61
C GLY A 87 4.64 18.62 6.58
N LEU A 88 5.32 19.13 5.54
CA LEU A 88 5.49 20.57 5.31
C LEU A 88 4.16 21.27 5.05
N THR A 89 3.27 20.67 4.24
CA THR A 89 1.93 21.21 4.00
C THR A 89 1.11 21.30 5.27
N PHE A 90 1.14 20.27 6.12
CA PHE A 90 0.45 20.32 7.42
C PHE A 90 1.06 21.38 8.35
N ALA A 91 2.39 21.53 8.38
CA ALA A 91 3.05 22.58 9.14
C ALA A 91 2.64 23.98 8.65
N ASP A 92 2.61 24.18 7.33
CA ASP A 92 2.15 25.43 6.71
C ASP A 92 0.70 25.77 7.07
N ILE A 93 -0.22 24.80 6.95
CA ILE A 93 -1.62 24.98 7.37
C ILE A 93 -1.72 25.35 8.85
N SER A 94 -0.93 24.72 9.72
CA SER A 94 -1.03 24.93 11.16
C SER A 94 -0.49 26.29 11.62
N TYR A 95 0.38 26.92 10.83
CA TYR A 95 0.93 28.25 11.08
C TYR A 95 0.10 29.39 10.46
N ARG A 96 -0.99 29.07 9.73
CA ARG A 96 -1.94 30.04 9.16
C ARG A 96 -3.21 30.12 10.00
#